data_AF-A0A1Y2CKS3-F1
#
_entry.id   AF-A0A1Y2CKS3-F1
#
_cell.length_a   1.000
_cell.length_b   1.000
_cell.length_c   1.000
_cell.angle_alpha   90.00
_cell.angle_beta   90.00
_cell.angle_gamma   90.00
#
_symmetry.space_group_name_H-M   'P 1'
#
loop_
_entity.id
_entity.type
_entity.pdbx_description
1 polymer ?
#
loop_
_entity_poly.entity_id
_entity_poly.type
_entity_poly.pdbx_seq_one_letter_code
_entity_poly.pdbx_strand_id
1 'polypeptide(L)'
;MSEREPLLTDQPSQALEVHSTSTEPDLPRDTSANESTQSHESSHDIPLVPILIKRSWTPFSVAMTILSTFFNVYILAMYLVRNPKDWFGIGAIFKKTVMGTVSMYVHFVGGFAVNFIGIMQLVPWIRSNYIELHRWCGRVYLIGVALAVAGGSVFVICVRTIGGIEMDVAFLIYGGLMAYFGVRTWLSIRGCNVRDHRRWAIRLFAMGIGSALYRVYMFPLYFAGRPTSDEDRVWMVRWLNAAAWAMFVPNLILCEIILNYTE
;
A
#
# COMPACT_ATOMS: atom_id res chain seq x y z
N MET A 1 -43.98 49.27 -26.66
CA MET A 1 -44.60 49.12 -28.00
C MET A 1 -43.96 47.88 -28.60
N SER A 2 -44.61 46.75 -28.90
CA SER A 2 -46.01 46.29 -29.00
C SER A 2 -45.94 44.74 -28.86
N GLU A 3 -46.60 44.14 -27.86
CA GLU A 3 -47.77 43.22 -27.93
C GLU A 3 -47.47 41.83 -28.57
N ARG A 4 -47.45 40.73 -27.79
CA ARG A 4 -48.56 39.80 -27.39
C ARG A 4 -49.16 38.95 -28.53
N GLU A 5 -49.00 37.63 -28.37
CA GLU A 5 -49.74 36.42 -28.83
C GLU A 5 -51.24 36.56 -29.17
N PRO A 6 -51.93 35.62 -29.90
CA PRO A 6 -52.16 34.24 -29.43
C PRO A 6 -52.54 33.08 -30.43
N LEU A 7 -52.77 31.93 -29.78
CA LEU A 7 -53.29 30.58 -30.10
C LEU A 7 -54.41 30.30 -31.15
N LEU A 8 -54.31 29.09 -31.73
CA LEU A 8 -55.29 28.00 -32.03
C LEU A 8 -56.74 28.30 -32.52
N THR A 9 -57.14 27.60 -33.60
CA THR A 9 -58.51 27.10 -33.84
C THR A 9 -58.58 25.84 -34.74
N ASP A 10 -59.00 24.75 -34.10
CA ASP A 10 -59.86 23.58 -34.40
C ASP A 10 -60.51 23.20 -35.78
N GLN A 11 -60.64 21.86 -35.97
CA GLN A 11 -61.73 21.02 -36.59
C GLN A 11 -61.69 20.60 -38.11
N PRO A 12 -62.46 19.57 -38.59
CA PRO A 12 -62.27 18.10 -38.42
C PRO A 12 -62.57 17.24 -39.71
N SER A 13 -62.28 15.92 -39.76
CA SER A 13 -63.03 14.96 -40.62
C SER A 13 -62.88 13.46 -40.26
N GLN A 14 -63.98 12.86 -39.78
CA GLN A 14 -64.57 11.52 -39.99
C GLN A 14 -63.75 10.46 -40.79
N ALA A 15 -63.56 9.19 -40.39
CA ALA A 15 -64.42 8.07 -39.94
C ALA A 15 -64.36 6.92 -40.98
N LEU A 16 -64.02 5.68 -40.57
CA LEU A 16 -64.60 4.41 -41.04
C LEU A 16 -63.93 3.20 -40.37
N GLU A 17 -64.67 2.57 -39.46
CA GLU A 17 -64.52 1.16 -39.04
C GLU A 17 -65.08 0.24 -40.13
N VAL A 18 -64.43 -0.90 -40.40
CA VAL A 18 -65.11 -2.13 -40.84
C VAL A 18 -64.44 -3.36 -40.23
N HIS A 19 -65.25 -4.16 -39.55
CA HIS A 19 -65.04 -5.49 -38.97
C HIS A 19 -64.83 -6.60 -40.03
N SER A 20 -64.03 -7.63 -39.72
CA SER A 20 -64.38 -9.01 -40.08
C SER A 20 -63.64 -10.04 -39.23
N THR A 21 -64.41 -10.79 -38.45
CA THR A 21 -64.06 -12.03 -37.75
C THR A 21 -64.13 -13.24 -38.69
N SER A 22 -63.23 -14.22 -38.53
CA SER A 22 -63.53 -15.62 -38.84
C SER A 22 -62.61 -16.57 -38.07
N THR A 23 -63.20 -17.68 -37.65
CA THR A 23 -62.76 -18.66 -36.66
C THR A 23 -62.24 -19.93 -37.36
N GLU A 24 -61.09 -20.48 -36.89
CA GLU A 24 -60.53 -21.87 -36.84
C GLU A 24 -61.07 -23.05 -37.71
N PRO A 25 -60.30 -24.15 -38.01
CA PRO A 25 -59.58 -24.97 -36.99
C PRO A 25 -58.26 -25.73 -37.36
N ASP A 26 -57.68 -26.21 -36.27
CA ASP A 26 -56.52 -27.07 -35.90
C ASP A 26 -55.99 -28.21 -36.83
N LEU A 27 -54.68 -28.50 -36.73
CA LEU A 27 -54.04 -29.85 -36.67
C LEU A 27 -52.49 -29.75 -36.54
N PRO A 28 -51.82 -30.73 -35.90
CA PRO A 28 -50.56 -30.53 -35.17
C PRO A 28 -49.31 -30.87 -35.99
N ARG A 29 -48.22 -30.13 -35.74
CA ARG A 29 -46.86 -30.61 -36.05
C ARG A 29 -45.91 -30.39 -34.88
N ASP A 30 -45.60 -31.51 -34.27
CA ASP A 30 -44.35 -31.84 -33.60
C ASP A 30 -43.16 -31.20 -34.32
N THR A 31 -42.34 -30.45 -33.60
CA THR A 31 -40.88 -30.49 -33.74
C THR A 31 -40.27 -29.91 -32.49
N SER A 32 -39.95 -30.82 -31.58
CA SER A 32 -38.77 -30.73 -30.71
C SER A 32 -37.57 -30.09 -31.43
N ALA A 33 -37.32 -28.82 -31.19
CA ALA A 33 -35.99 -28.23 -31.27
C ALA A 33 -36.02 -26.81 -30.72
N ASN A 34 -35.06 -26.53 -29.85
CA ASN A 34 -34.48 -25.20 -29.69
C ASN A 34 -35.04 -24.29 -28.58
N GLU A 35 -35.25 -24.83 -27.38
CA GLU A 35 -35.18 -24.03 -26.14
C GLU A 35 -34.42 -24.83 -25.06
N SER A 36 -33.14 -25.08 -25.29
CA SER A 36 -32.21 -25.49 -24.21
C SER A 36 -30.87 -24.76 -24.32
N THR A 37 -30.85 -23.61 -24.98
CA THR A 37 -29.68 -22.76 -25.06
C THR A 37 -29.58 -21.93 -23.78
N GLN A 38 -28.77 -22.45 -22.86
CA GLN A 38 -28.01 -21.70 -21.86
C GLN A 38 -28.82 -20.99 -20.76
N SER A 39 -29.33 -21.78 -19.82
CA SER A 39 -29.41 -21.35 -18.40
C SER A 39 -28.35 -22.04 -17.55
N HIS A 40 -27.13 -22.20 -18.08
CA HIS A 40 -25.96 -22.23 -17.22
C HIS A 40 -25.70 -20.77 -16.79
N GLU A 41 -26.56 -20.27 -15.91
CA GLU A 41 -26.17 -19.21 -14.99
C GLU A 41 -24.87 -19.69 -14.35
N SER A 42 -23.78 -18.99 -14.63
CA SER A 42 -22.49 -19.20 -13.99
C SER A 42 -22.62 -18.79 -12.53
N SER A 43 -23.25 -19.65 -11.73
CA SER A 43 -23.24 -19.59 -10.29
C SER A 43 -21.83 -19.95 -9.82
N HIS A 44 -20.85 -19.05 -9.94
CA HIS A 44 -19.61 -19.00 -9.17
C HIS A 44 -18.64 -17.96 -9.76
N ASP A 45 -18.96 -16.68 -9.62
CA ASP A 45 -17.93 -15.63 -9.64
C ASP A 45 -18.17 -14.66 -8.47
N ILE A 46 -18.37 -15.21 -7.27
CA ILE A 46 -18.10 -14.40 -6.08
C ILE A 46 -16.60 -14.12 -6.14
N PRO A 47 -16.15 -12.85 -6.17
CA PRO A 47 -14.73 -12.54 -6.26
C PRO A 47 -14.09 -12.89 -4.90
N LEU A 48 -13.75 -14.17 -4.73
CA LEU A 48 -13.21 -14.76 -3.50
C LEU A 48 -11.94 -14.02 -3.09
N VAL A 49 -11.13 -13.61 -4.06
CA VAL A 49 -9.85 -12.92 -3.85
C VAL A 49 -10.05 -11.55 -3.15
N PRO A 50 -10.83 -10.59 -3.68
CA PRO A 50 -11.15 -9.33 -2.97
C PRO A 50 -11.74 -9.51 -1.57
N ILE A 51 -12.61 -10.50 -1.36
CA ILE A 51 -13.22 -10.76 -0.05
C ILE A 51 -12.17 -11.28 0.94
N LEU A 52 -11.34 -12.25 0.52
CA LEU A 52 -10.27 -12.81 1.34
C LEU A 52 -9.19 -11.75 1.66
N ILE A 53 -8.86 -10.88 0.69
CA ILE A 53 -7.95 -9.74 0.90
C ILE A 53 -8.53 -8.79 1.93
N LYS A 54 -9.80 -8.38 1.76
CA LYS A 54 -10.47 -7.46 2.70
C LYS A 54 -10.56 -8.04 4.11
N ARG A 55 -10.87 -9.34 4.23
CA ARG A 55 -10.97 -10.05 5.52
C ARG A 55 -9.61 -10.24 6.20
N SER A 56 -8.55 -10.46 5.41
CA SER A 56 -7.18 -10.64 5.93
C SER A 56 -6.45 -9.32 6.21
N TRP A 57 -6.87 -8.21 5.60
CA TRP A 57 -6.21 -6.91 5.72
C TRP A 57 -6.24 -6.34 7.14
N THR A 58 -7.38 -6.43 7.82
CA THR A 58 -7.55 -5.89 9.17
C THR A 58 -6.63 -6.57 10.20
N PRO A 59 -6.64 -7.91 10.37
CA PRO A 59 -5.75 -8.56 11.32
C PRO A 59 -4.28 -8.39 10.95
N PHE A 60 -3.93 -8.40 9.64
CA PHE A 60 -2.57 -8.13 9.19
C PHE A 60 -2.10 -6.72 9.56
N SER A 61 -2.91 -5.69 9.28
CA SER A 61 -2.60 -4.30 9.61
C SER A 61 -2.46 -4.09 11.12
N VAL A 62 -3.31 -4.73 11.92
CA VAL A 62 -3.21 -4.71 13.39
C VAL A 62 -1.90 -5.37 13.85
N ALA A 63 -1.57 -6.56 13.35
CA ALA A 63 -0.32 -7.24 13.69
C ALA A 63 0.92 -6.40 13.33
N MET A 64 0.93 -5.79 12.13
CA MET A 64 2.02 -4.91 11.71
C MET A 64 2.11 -3.64 12.55
N THR A 65 0.97 -3.09 12.99
CA THR A 65 0.91 -1.95 13.91
C THR A 65 1.50 -2.30 15.27
N ILE A 66 1.11 -3.45 15.82
CA ILE A 66 1.60 -3.96 17.10
C ILE A 66 3.12 -4.16 17.04
N LEU A 67 3.60 -4.90 16.02
CA LEU A 67 5.02 -5.13 15.81
C LEU A 67 5.81 -3.81 15.70
N SER A 68 5.30 -2.88 14.91
CA SER A 68 5.93 -1.57 14.70
C SER A 68 5.94 -0.73 15.97
N THR A 69 4.88 -0.80 16.77
CA THR A 69 4.78 -0.10 18.06
C THR A 69 5.76 -0.69 19.06
N PHE A 70 5.84 -2.03 19.18
CA PHE A 70 6.82 -2.69 20.03
C PHE A 70 8.26 -2.31 19.65
N PHE A 71 8.58 -2.33 18.36
CA PHE A 71 9.89 -1.92 17.89
C PHE A 71 10.19 -0.44 18.20
N ASN A 72 9.22 0.45 17.97
CA ASN A 72 9.36 1.87 18.26
C ASN A 72 9.56 2.13 19.77
N VAL A 73 8.81 1.43 20.64
CA VAL A 73 8.97 1.50 22.09
C VAL A 73 10.33 0.96 22.51
N TYR A 74 10.78 -0.16 21.93
CA TYR A 74 12.10 -0.73 22.18
C TYR A 74 13.23 0.26 21.84
N ILE A 75 13.16 0.88 20.65
CA ILE A 75 14.13 1.89 20.22
C ILE A 75 14.07 3.11 21.14
N LEU A 76 12.88 3.62 21.44
CA LEU A 76 12.72 4.77 22.33
C LEU A 76 13.28 4.48 23.73
N ALA A 77 12.98 3.31 24.30
CA ALA A 77 13.52 2.88 25.60
C ALA A 77 15.06 2.78 25.58
N MET A 78 15.65 2.27 24.48
CA MET A 78 17.11 2.25 24.32
C MET A 78 17.72 3.65 24.37
N TYR A 79 17.07 4.66 23.82
CA TYR A 79 17.52 6.05 23.90
C TYR A 79 17.17 6.73 25.23
N LEU A 80 16.05 6.43 25.87
CA LEU A 80 15.68 7.06 27.15
C LEU A 80 16.47 6.49 28.34
N VAL A 81 16.84 5.22 28.31
CA VAL A 81 17.51 4.52 29.43
C VAL A 81 19.03 4.64 29.34
N ARG A 82 19.60 4.72 28.14
CA ARG A 82 21.06 4.89 27.98
C ARG A 82 21.47 6.34 28.16
N ASN A 83 22.68 6.56 28.68
CA ASN A 83 23.24 7.91 28.74
C ASN A 83 23.33 8.49 27.32
N PRO A 84 23.08 9.79 27.13
CA PRO A 84 23.24 10.46 25.84
C PRO A 84 24.61 10.25 25.17
N LYS A 85 25.67 10.04 25.96
CA LYS A 85 27.01 9.70 25.48
C LYS A 85 27.07 8.29 24.86
N ASP A 86 26.25 7.37 25.34
CA ASP A 86 26.13 5.99 24.87
C ASP A 86 25.14 5.85 23.70
N TRP A 87 24.34 6.89 23.40
CA TRP A 87 23.52 6.94 22.19
C TRP A 87 24.42 6.86 20.95
N PHE A 88 25.60 7.49 21.03
CA PHE A 88 26.65 7.37 20.01
C PHE A 88 27.47 6.08 20.14
N GLY A 89 27.39 5.40 21.29
CA GLY A 89 27.92 4.05 21.53
C GLY A 89 27.18 2.93 20.80
N ILE A 90 25.97 3.19 20.28
CA ILE A 90 25.34 2.34 19.23
C ILE A 90 26.22 2.28 17.97
N GLY A 91 27.11 3.26 17.76
CA GLY A 91 28.21 3.18 16.79
C GLY A 91 29.15 1.99 17.01
N ALA A 92 29.16 1.33 18.17
CA ALA A 92 29.84 0.04 18.33
C ALA A 92 29.18 -1.09 17.50
N ILE A 93 27.89 -0.97 17.20
CA ILE A 93 27.12 -1.89 16.32
C ILE A 93 27.30 -1.48 14.84
N PHE A 94 27.46 -0.19 14.55
CA PHE A 94 27.44 0.37 13.19
C PHE A 94 28.73 1.09 12.77
N LYS A 95 29.88 0.73 13.34
CA LYS A 95 31.20 1.40 13.26
C LYS A 95 31.24 2.77 13.94
N LYS A 96 32.27 2.99 14.78
CA LYS A 96 32.48 4.14 15.68
C LYS A 96 32.74 5.48 14.97
N THR A 97 31.94 5.83 13.95
CA THR A 97 32.07 7.09 13.22
C THR A 97 30.90 8.01 13.57
N VAL A 98 31.19 9.31 13.72
CA VAL A 98 30.16 10.33 13.98
C VAL A 98 29.11 10.32 12.86
N MET A 99 29.56 10.19 11.61
CA MET A 99 28.69 10.13 10.44
C MET A 99 27.73 8.93 10.48
N GLY A 100 28.21 7.75 10.85
CA GLY A 100 27.37 6.55 10.97
C GLY A 100 26.30 6.69 12.04
N THR A 101 26.64 7.27 13.19
CA THR A 101 25.64 7.49 14.24
C THR A 101 24.61 8.53 13.82
N VAL A 102 25.04 9.70 13.34
CA VAL A 102 24.12 10.79 12.98
C VAL A 102 23.17 10.35 11.87
N SER A 103 23.69 9.67 10.84
CA SER A 103 22.88 9.17 9.73
C SER A 103 21.85 8.13 10.18
N MET A 104 22.21 7.21 11.08
CA MET A 104 21.25 6.27 11.66
C MET A 104 20.25 6.92 12.60
N TYR A 105 20.64 7.94 13.36
CA TYR A 105 19.70 8.68 14.19
C TYR A 105 18.63 9.36 13.34
N VAL A 106 19.04 10.07 12.28
CA VAL A 106 18.13 10.68 11.31
C VAL A 106 17.22 9.62 10.67
N HIS A 107 17.79 8.46 10.30
CA HIS A 107 17.04 7.35 9.75
C HIS A 107 15.96 6.84 10.73
N PHE A 108 16.30 6.63 12.00
CA PHE A 108 15.37 6.13 13.01
C PHE A 108 14.27 7.12 13.35
N VAL A 109 14.58 8.41 13.47
CA VAL A 109 13.56 9.46 13.68
C VAL A 109 12.56 9.45 12.52
N GLY A 110 13.05 9.37 11.28
CA GLY A 110 12.19 9.26 10.10
C GLY A 110 11.36 7.97 10.09
N GLY A 111 12.02 6.84 10.36
CA GLY A 111 11.39 5.52 10.41
C GLY A 111 10.32 5.39 11.50
N PHE A 112 10.49 6.07 12.64
CA PHE A 112 9.49 6.15 13.70
C PHE A 112 8.21 6.82 13.19
N ALA A 113 8.34 7.99 12.54
CA ALA A 113 7.20 8.71 11.97
C ALA A 113 6.48 7.87 10.91
N VAL A 114 7.21 7.21 10.01
CA VAL A 114 6.65 6.33 8.97
C VAL A 114 5.86 5.17 9.60
N ASN A 115 6.45 4.47 10.58
CA ASN A 115 5.83 3.29 11.17
C ASN A 115 4.62 3.63 12.05
N PHE A 116 4.66 4.74 12.79
CA PHE A 116 3.57 5.13 13.69
C PHE A 116 2.39 5.77 12.95
N ILE A 117 2.68 6.63 11.98
CA ILE A 117 1.66 7.42 11.28
C ILE A 117 1.06 6.67 10.09
N GLY A 118 1.81 5.72 9.50
CA GLY A 118 1.42 5.06 8.26
C GLY A 118 0.03 4.43 8.30
N ILE A 119 -0.32 3.73 9.38
CA ILE A 119 -1.62 3.06 9.48
C ILE A 119 -2.76 4.08 9.50
N MET A 120 -2.59 5.20 10.21
CA MET A 120 -3.61 6.26 10.29
C MET A 120 -3.95 6.84 8.91
N GLN A 121 -3.02 6.79 7.95
CA GLN A 121 -3.25 7.31 6.59
C GLN A 121 -4.23 6.48 5.78
N LEU A 122 -4.35 5.17 6.05
CA LEU A 122 -5.21 4.27 5.28
C LEU A 122 -6.55 3.94 5.95
N VAL A 123 -6.78 4.39 7.19
CA VAL A 123 -8.06 4.19 7.88
C VAL A 123 -9.17 4.99 7.17
N PRO A 124 -10.18 4.34 6.55
CA PRO A 124 -11.22 5.05 5.80
C PRO A 124 -11.96 6.09 6.65
N TRP A 125 -12.23 5.75 7.92
CA TRP A 125 -12.93 6.63 8.87
C TRP A 125 -12.18 7.93 9.15
N ILE A 126 -10.84 7.89 9.29
CA ILE A 126 -10.03 9.11 9.48
C ILE A 126 -10.04 9.94 8.21
N ARG A 127 -9.90 9.30 7.03
CA ARG A 127 -9.86 9.97 5.74
C ARG A 127 -11.19 10.66 5.37
N SER A 128 -12.34 10.12 5.81
CA SER A 128 -13.66 10.70 5.52
C SER A 128 -14.12 11.71 6.57
N ASN A 129 -13.79 11.53 7.85
CA ASN A 129 -14.34 12.35 8.94
C ASN A 129 -13.34 13.37 9.52
N TYR A 130 -12.03 13.14 9.37
CA TYR A 130 -10.97 13.97 9.95
C TYR A 130 -9.92 14.36 8.91
N ILE A 131 -10.34 15.08 7.87
CA ILE A 131 -9.49 15.43 6.73
C ILE A 131 -8.26 16.27 7.12
N GLU A 132 -8.41 17.19 8.08
CA GLU A 132 -7.30 18.01 8.57
C GLU A 132 -6.26 17.16 9.30
N LEU A 133 -6.70 16.17 10.08
CA LEU A 133 -5.80 15.21 10.72
C LEU A 133 -5.06 14.39 9.66
N HIS A 134 -5.77 13.89 8.64
CA HIS A 134 -5.14 13.17 7.52
C HIS A 134 -4.05 14.03 6.85
N ARG A 135 -4.33 15.31 6.58
CA ARG A 135 -3.39 16.26 5.96
C ARG A 135 -2.13 16.48 6.81
N TRP A 136 -2.28 16.78 8.10
CA TRP A 136 -1.14 17.01 8.98
C TRP A 136 -0.32 15.74 9.19
N CYS A 137 -0.97 14.62 9.46
CA CYS A 137 -0.30 13.34 9.57
C CYS A 137 0.41 12.96 8.25
N GLY A 138 -0.18 13.25 7.09
CA GLY A 138 0.44 13.02 5.79
C GLY A 138 1.71 13.84 5.57
N ARG A 139 1.72 15.11 6.02
CA ARG A 139 2.93 15.96 5.98
C ARG A 139 4.04 15.40 6.86
N VAL A 140 3.71 15.04 8.10
CA VAL A 140 4.70 14.46 9.04
C VAL A 140 5.21 13.12 8.50
N TYR A 141 4.35 12.31 7.89
CA TYR A 141 4.72 11.06 7.24
C TYR A 141 5.73 11.29 6.10
N LEU A 142 5.47 12.23 5.20
CA LEU A 142 6.38 12.55 4.09
C LEU A 142 7.73 13.11 4.57
N ILE A 143 7.73 13.94 5.61
CA ILE A 143 8.98 14.38 6.28
C ILE A 143 9.72 13.17 6.86
N GLY A 144 8.98 12.26 7.51
CA GLY A 144 9.52 11.01 8.03
C GLY A 144 10.18 10.15 6.95
N VAL A 145 9.53 10.00 5.79
CA VAL A 145 10.09 9.32 4.61
C VAL A 145 11.39 10.00 4.17
N ALA A 146 11.39 11.33 4.03
CA ALA A 146 12.57 12.07 3.60
C ALA A 146 13.76 11.87 4.56
N LEU A 147 13.52 11.96 5.88
CA LEU A 147 14.54 11.72 6.90
C LEU A 147 15.04 10.27 6.87
N ALA A 148 14.12 9.29 6.79
CA ALA A 148 14.46 7.88 6.72
C ALA A 148 15.34 7.57 5.50
N VAL A 149 14.96 8.06 4.32
CA VAL A 149 15.72 7.84 3.08
C VAL A 149 17.07 8.56 3.13
N ALA A 150 17.12 9.82 3.58
CA ALA A 150 18.37 10.58 3.67
C ALA A 150 19.36 9.93 4.64
N GLY A 151 18.93 9.65 5.88
CA GLY A 151 19.76 9.02 6.90
C GLY A 151 20.20 7.61 6.48
N GLY A 152 19.29 6.81 5.94
CA GLY A 152 19.59 5.45 5.46
C GLY A 152 20.59 5.45 4.30
N SER A 153 20.42 6.33 3.32
CA SER A 153 21.30 6.40 2.15
C SER A 153 22.70 6.87 2.53
N VAL A 154 22.82 7.90 3.38
CA VAL A 154 24.13 8.36 3.89
C VAL A 154 24.84 7.24 4.64
N PHE A 155 24.12 6.48 5.46
CA PHE A 155 24.69 5.35 6.17
C PHE A 155 25.23 4.28 5.21
N VAL A 156 24.42 3.86 4.23
CA VAL A 156 24.81 2.84 3.26
C VAL A 156 26.02 3.27 2.44
N ILE A 157 26.05 4.53 2.00
CA ILE A 157 27.14 5.08 1.16
C ILE A 157 28.44 5.24 1.98
N CYS A 158 28.36 5.81 3.18
CA CYS A 158 29.54 6.20 3.96
C CYS A 158 30.05 5.10 4.90
N VAL A 159 29.19 4.18 5.35
CA VAL A 159 29.51 3.20 6.40
C VAL A 159 29.44 1.76 5.91
N ARG A 160 28.50 1.49 4.98
CA ARG A 160 28.19 0.18 4.39
C ARG A 160 27.41 -0.74 5.34
N THR A 161 26.56 -1.58 4.77
CA THR A 161 25.77 -2.58 5.49
C THR A 161 26.58 -3.84 5.79
N ILE A 162 26.09 -4.63 6.73
CA ILE A 162 26.74 -5.89 7.14
C ILE A 162 26.64 -6.99 6.07
N GLY A 163 25.64 -6.91 5.18
CA GLY A 163 25.46 -7.83 4.05
C GLY A 163 26.32 -7.51 2.83
N GLY A 164 27.12 -6.44 2.89
CA GLY A 164 28.00 -6.02 1.81
C GLY A 164 27.27 -5.34 0.65
N ILE A 165 27.93 -5.30 -0.52
CA ILE A 165 27.48 -4.54 -1.70
C ILE A 165 26.04 -4.90 -2.11
N GLU A 166 25.67 -6.18 -2.04
CA GLU A 166 24.34 -6.65 -2.43
C GLU A 166 23.24 -6.02 -1.57
N MET A 167 23.38 -6.06 -0.25
CA MET A 167 22.46 -5.43 0.69
C MET A 167 22.46 -3.90 0.55
N ASP A 168 23.61 -3.30 0.28
CA ASP A 168 23.70 -1.86 0.02
C ASP A 168 22.87 -1.45 -1.19
N VAL A 169 22.96 -2.20 -2.29
CA VAL A 169 22.18 -1.96 -3.51
C VAL A 169 20.69 -2.13 -3.25
N ALA A 170 20.29 -3.21 -2.56
CA ALA A 170 18.89 -3.45 -2.21
C ALA A 170 18.29 -2.28 -1.42
N PHE A 171 19.00 -1.79 -0.40
CA PHE A 171 18.53 -0.70 0.45
C PHE A 171 18.54 0.67 -0.25
N LEU A 172 19.49 0.95 -1.13
CA LEU A 172 19.48 2.17 -1.93
C LEU A 172 18.32 2.18 -2.95
N ILE A 173 18.04 1.04 -3.58
CA ILE A 173 16.87 0.90 -4.47
C ILE A 173 15.58 1.10 -3.68
N TYR A 174 15.44 0.44 -2.53
CA TYR A 174 14.29 0.61 -1.64
C TYR A 174 14.11 2.07 -1.21
N GLY A 175 15.18 2.73 -0.76
CA GLY A 175 15.17 4.15 -0.39
C GLY A 175 14.78 5.06 -1.55
N GLY A 176 15.30 4.79 -2.74
CA GLY A 176 14.95 5.51 -3.98
C GLY A 176 13.48 5.37 -4.34
N LEU A 177 12.93 4.15 -4.25
CA LEU A 177 11.50 3.90 -4.48
C LEU A 177 10.63 4.61 -3.44
N MET A 178 11.00 4.58 -2.17
CA MET A 178 10.32 5.32 -1.09
C MET A 178 10.30 6.82 -1.37
N ALA A 179 11.43 7.41 -1.75
CA ALA A 179 11.50 8.83 -2.11
C ALA A 179 10.63 9.15 -3.33
N TYR A 180 10.73 8.33 -4.38
CA TYR A 180 9.94 8.50 -5.60
C TYR A 180 8.44 8.44 -5.32
N PHE A 181 7.94 7.41 -4.63
CA PHE A 181 6.52 7.30 -4.28
C PHE A 181 6.07 8.42 -3.34
N GLY A 182 6.90 8.86 -2.40
CA GLY A 182 6.64 10.01 -1.56
C GLY A 182 6.42 11.29 -2.36
N VAL A 183 7.35 11.60 -3.28
CA VAL A 183 7.24 12.76 -4.17
C VAL A 183 6.00 12.67 -5.06
N ARG A 184 5.75 11.51 -5.68
CA ARG A 184 4.56 11.31 -6.53
C ARG A 184 3.26 11.47 -5.74
N THR A 185 3.21 10.98 -4.49
CA THR A 185 2.06 11.14 -3.59
C THR A 185 1.77 12.62 -3.33
N TRP A 186 2.80 13.41 -3.05
CA TRP A 186 2.68 14.84 -2.80
C TRP A 186 2.30 15.63 -4.06
N LEU A 187 2.98 15.39 -5.19
CA LEU A 187 2.72 16.10 -6.44
C LEU A 187 1.30 15.84 -6.95
N SER A 188 0.81 14.60 -6.85
CA SER A 188 -0.53 14.24 -7.32
C SER A 188 -1.62 15.00 -6.57
N ILE A 189 -1.51 15.14 -5.24
CA ILE A 189 -2.51 15.89 -4.46
C ILE A 189 -2.38 17.40 -4.65
N ARG A 190 -1.18 17.92 -4.89
CA ARG A 190 -0.96 19.33 -5.25
C ARG A 190 -1.56 19.69 -6.61
N GLY A 191 -1.58 18.74 -7.55
CA GLY A 191 -2.30 18.83 -8.80
C GLY A 191 -3.79 18.48 -8.72
N CYS A 192 -4.36 18.40 -7.50
CA CYS A 192 -5.76 18.03 -7.25
C CYS A 192 -6.19 16.66 -7.82
N ASN A 193 -5.25 15.78 -8.18
CA ASN A 193 -5.51 14.46 -8.69
C ASN A 193 -5.58 13.45 -7.54
N VAL A 194 -6.76 13.34 -6.93
CA VAL A 194 -7.02 12.48 -5.77
C VAL A 194 -6.86 11.00 -6.11
N ARG A 195 -7.22 10.59 -7.33
CA ARG A 195 -7.08 9.20 -7.79
C ARG A 195 -5.61 8.79 -7.81
N ASP A 196 -4.76 9.56 -8.47
CA ASP A 196 -3.33 9.24 -8.53
C ASP A 196 -2.66 9.40 -7.17
N HIS A 197 -3.06 10.40 -6.36
CA HIS A 197 -2.58 10.51 -4.99
C HIS A 197 -2.82 9.22 -4.20
N ARG A 198 -4.03 8.64 -4.27
CA ARG A 198 -4.35 7.37 -3.62
C ARG A 198 -3.47 6.23 -4.14
N ARG A 199 -3.29 6.12 -5.46
CA ARG A 199 -2.46 5.08 -6.08
C ARG A 199 -1.00 5.16 -5.61
N TRP A 200 -0.42 6.35 -5.53
CA TRP A 200 0.95 6.55 -5.05
C TRP A 200 1.07 6.36 -3.53
N ALA A 201 0.06 6.81 -2.77
CA ALA A 201 0.03 6.63 -1.32
C ALA A 201 -0.02 5.15 -0.91
N ILE A 202 -0.76 4.32 -1.65
CA ILE A 202 -0.82 2.87 -1.40
C ILE A 202 0.55 2.22 -1.66
N ARG A 203 1.24 2.57 -2.75
CA ARG A 203 2.61 2.08 -3.04
C ARG A 203 3.59 2.49 -1.94
N LEU A 204 3.52 3.73 -1.51
CA LEU A 204 4.36 4.25 -0.43
C LEU A 204 4.09 3.53 0.89
N PHE A 205 2.82 3.29 1.22
CA PHE A 205 2.44 2.53 2.41
C PHE A 205 2.92 1.08 2.34
N ALA A 206 2.81 0.42 1.18
CA ALA A 206 3.35 -0.92 0.97
C ALA A 206 4.86 -0.94 1.27
N MET A 207 5.61 0.05 0.79
CA MET A 207 7.03 0.16 1.12
C MET A 207 7.26 0.34 2.63
N GLY A 208 6.42 1.10 3.33
CA GLY A 208 6.43 1.22 4.79
C GLY A 208 6.25 -0.13 5.51
N ILE A 209 5.32 -0.97 5.07
CA ILE A 209 5.16 -2.35 5.57
C ILE A 209 6.45 -3.16 5.38
N GLY A 210 7.14 -2.98 4.25
CA GLY A 210 8.39 -3.67 3.96
C GLY A 210 9.45 -3.45 5.04
N SER A 211 9.58 -2.24 5.57
CA SER A 211 10.50 -1.95 6.70
C SER A 211 10.20 -2.82 7.93
N ALA A 212 8.92 -3.06 8.23
CA ALA A 212 8.53 -3.91 9.34
C ALA A 212 8.69 -5.41 9.03
N LEU A 213 8.44 -5.85 7.80
CA LEU A 213 8.72 -7.22 7.36
C LEU A 213 10.21 -7.57 7.46
N TYR A 214 11.10 -6.65 7.12
CA TYR A 214 12.54 -6.86 7.28
C TYR A 214 12.90 -7.27 8.71
N ARG A 215 12.28 -6.63 9.72
CA ARG A 215 12.49 -6.98 11.13
C ARG A 215 11.96 -8.37 11.49
N VAL A 216 10.85 -8.81 10.88
CA VAL A 216 10.36 -10.18 11.02
C VAL A 216 11.37 -11.17 10.45
N TYR A 217 11.94 -10.86 9.28
CA TYR A 217 12.97 -11.71 8.67
C TYR A 217 14.27 -11.75 9.46
N MET A 218 14.56 -10.73 10.28
CA MET A 218 15.68 -10.74 11.22
C MET A 218 15.43 -11.62 12.45
N PHE A 219 14.17 -11.96 12.76
CA PHE A 219 13.79 -12.65 13.99
C PHE A 219 14.52 -13.99 14.21
N PRO A 220 14.65 -14.87 13.19
CA PRO A 220 15.40 -16.12 13.31
C PRO A 220 16.86 -15.92 13.73
N LEU A 221 17.52 -14.84 13.29
CA LEU A 221 18.91 -14.56 13.63
C LEU A 221 19.11 -14.21 15.11
N TYR A 222 18.09 -13.66 15.77
CA TYR A 222 18.17 -13.41 17.21
C TYR A 222 18.15 -14.70 18.03
N PHE A 223 17.51 -15.78 17.53
CA PHE A 223 17.52 -17.09 18.19
C PHE A 223 18.73 -17.94 17.83
N ALA A 224 19.23 -17.81 16.60
CA ALA A 224 20.42 -18.52 16.16
C ALA A 224 21.69 -18.09 16.92
N GLY A 225 21.67 -16.92 17.56
CA GLY A 225 22.79 -16.39 18.32
C GLY A 225 23.86 -15.78 17.44
N ARG A 226 25.03 -15.51 18.02
CA ARG A 226 26.17 -14.96 17.26
C ARG A 226 26.80 -16.06 16.42
N PRO A 227 27.14 -15.80 15.15
CA PRO A 227 27.81 -16.78 14.31
C PRO A 227 29.15 -17.20 14.94
N THR A 228 29.37 -18.51 15.05
CA THR A 228 30.53 -19.11 15.72
C THR A 228 31.57 -19.63 14.73
N SER A 229 31.14 -19.99 13.53
CA SER A 229 31.98 -20.44 12.42
C SER A 229 31.96 -19.46 11.24
N ASP A 230 32.87 -19.62 10.28
CA ASP A 230 32.83 -18.87 9.03
C ASP A 230 31.62 -19.25 8.17
N GLU A 231 31.21 -20.52 8.21
CA GLU A 231 29.99 -20.98 7.53
C GLU A 231 28.75 -20.26 8.08
N ASP A 232 28.63 -20.12 9.40
CA ASP A 232 27.52 -19.39 10.04
C ASP A 232 27.46 -17.93 9.55
N ARG A 233 28.62 -17.29 9.38
CA ARG A 233 28.71 -15.90 8.88
C ARG A 233 28.23 -15.80 7.44
N VAL A 234 28.64 -16.74 6.59
CA VAL A 234 28.22 -16.80 5.19
C VAL A 234 26.71 -17.01 5.10
N TRP A 235 26.16 -17.93 5.89
CA TRP A 235 24.72 -18.17 5.96
C TRP A 235 23.95 -16.94 6.41
N MET A 236 24.41 -16.28 7.48
CA MET A 236 23.81 -15.04 7.99
C MET A 236 23.79 -13.96 6.90
N VAL A 237 24.91 -13.70 6.22
CA VAL A 237 24.99 -12.69 5.15
C VAL A 237 24.03 -13.01 4.01
N ARG A 238 24.00 -14.26 3.54
CA ARG A 238 23.06 -14.70 2.50
C ARG A 238 21.60 -14.49 2.90
N TRP A 239 21.26 -14.81 4.15
CA TRP A 239 19.92 -14.60 4.68
C TRP A 239 19.56 -13.11 4.72
N LEU A 240 20.47 -12.26 5.18
CA LEU A 240 20.26 -10.80 5.24
C LEU A 240 20.04 -10.20 3.85
N ASN A 241 20.80 -10.65 2.85
CA ASN A 241 20.65 -10.22 1.47
C ASN A 241 19.28 -10.64 0.91
N ALA A 242 18.88 -11.91 1.11
CA ALA A 242 17.57 -12.39 0.70
C ALA A 242 16.43 -11.60 1.38
N ALA A 243 16.54 -11.36 2.69
CA ALA A 243 15.58 -10.57 3.45
C ALA A 243 15.50 -9.11 2.95
N ALA A 244 16.63 -8.51 2.57
CA ALA A 244 16.69 -7.13 2.08
C ALA A 244 15.91 -6.94 0.76
N TRP A 245 15.87 -7.93 -0.12
CA TRP A 245 15.04 -7.91 -1.32
C TRP A 245 13.60 -8.33 -1.04
N ALA A 246 13.41 -9.39 -0.25
CA ALA A 246 12.10 -9.94 0.08
C ALA A 246 11.20 -8.96 0.84
N MET A 247 11.78 -7.98 1.54
CA MET A 247 10.97 -7.00 2.28
C MET A 247 10.14 -6.08 1.37
N PHE A 248 10.60 -5.79 0.15
CA PHE A 248 9.95 -4.79 -0.69
C PHE A 248 9.55 -5.30 -2.08
N VAL A 249 10.28 -6.24 -2.69
CA VAL A 249 9.95 -6.70 -4.05
C VAL A 249 8.61 -7.45 -4.09
N PRO A 250 8.38 -8.51 -3.29
CA PRO A 250 7.10 -9.21 -3.29
C PRO A 250 5.94 -8.31 -2.86
N ASN A 251 6.22 -7.41 -1.91
CA ASN A 251 5.24 -6.49 -1.37
C ASN A 251 4.82 -5.43 -2.41
N LEU A 252 5.77 -4.90 -3.20
CA LEU A 252 5.46 -4.02 -4.33
C LEU A 252 4.69 -4.77 -5.42
N ILE A 253 5.12 -5.98 -5.79
CA ILE A 253 4.42 -6.80 -6.79
C ILE A 253 2.97 -7.03 -6.37
N LEU A 254 2.74 -7.45 -5.13
CA LEU A 254 1.40 -7.64 -4.58
C LEU A 254 0.59 -6.34 -4.60
N CYS A 255 1.21 -5.21 -4.24
CA CYS A 255 0.59 -3.90 -4.31
C CYS A 255 0.15 -3.55 -5.74
N GLU A 256 1.00 -3.76 -6.75
CA GLU A 256 0.67 -3.50 -8.16
C GLU A 256 -0.47 -4.40 -8.65
N ILE A 257 -0.43 -5.69 -8.30
CA ILE A 257 -1.51 -6.63 -8.59
C ILE A 257 -2.83 -6.08 -8.04
N ILE A 258 -2.89 -5.78 -6.74
CA ILE A 258 -4.12 -5.28 -6.10
C ILE A 258 -4.62 -4.00 -6.76
N LEU A 259 -3.73 -3.05 -7.07
CA LEU A 259 -4.10 -1.79 -7.70
C LEU A 259 -4.62 -1.95 -9.13
N ASN A 260 -4.18 -2.97 -9.87
CA ASN A 260 -4.65 -3.25 -11.22
C ASN A 260 -5.94 -4.07 -11.25
N TYR A 261 -6.25 -4.82 -10.19
CA TYR A 261 -7.50 -5.60 -10.07
C TYR A 261 -8.66 -4.81 -9.46
N THR A 262 -8.40 -3.70 -8.76
CA THR A 262 -9.43 -2.95 -8.01
C THR A 262 -9.82 -1.61 -8.63
N GLU A 263 -9.21 -1.25 -9.76
CA GLU A 263 -9.48 -0.03 -10.54
C GLU A 263 -9.71 -0.37 -12.01
#